data_AF-A0A2N5A639-F1
#
_entry.id   AF-A0A2N5A639-F1
#
_cell.length_a   1.000
_cell.length_b   1.000
_cell.length_c   1.000
_cell.angle_alpha   90.00
_cell.angle_beta   90.00
_cell.angle_gamma   90.00
#
_symmetry.space_group_name_H-M   'P 1'
#
loop_
_entity.id
_entity.type
_entity.pdbx_description
1 polymer ?
#
loop_
_entity_poly.entity_id
_entity_poly.type
_entity_poly.pdbx_seq_one_letter_code
_entity_poly.pdbx_strand_id
1 'polypeptide(L)'
;SLLTLSLGVALLPLAQAATTPAQEHLLEQVRLGEASNREDLVRQSLYRLELIDPNNPDLIAARMRYLLRQGDAAGAQKELERLTKLAPDSPELKASRNEMKSNTGEGRQALQQARLLGVAGKVDEAIAAYEKLYGGVPDDVDVAIEYWTLVARLPARHSEGVSQLKKLNASAPGNVSLLTSLAKQMFADNKPQEGFAYLAEMARSASGRGIAADMWFSEVKSMPVSKASVQALQQFLLQFPTGSVAANARVLLDQQQAQLQDPTFRARSEGLAAVKSG
;
A
#
# COMPACT_ATOMS: atom_id res chain seq x y z
N SER A 1 47.28 -43.84 31.46
CA SER A 1 46.65 -43.24 30.27
C SER A 1 45.22 -43.73 30.17
N LEU A 2 44.23 -42.86 30.41
CA LEU A 2 42.80 -43.18 30.29
C LEU A 2 42.29 -42.57 28.98
N LEU A 3 41.82 -43.44 28.08
CA LEU A 3 41.14 -43.08 26.84
C LEU A 3 39.66 -42.82 27.16
N THR A 4 39.25 -41.56 27.17
CA THR A 4 37.83 -41.17 27.21
C THR A 4 37.30 -41.05 25.79
N LEU A 5 36.38 -41.96 25.43
CA LEU A 5 35.68 -42.01 24.16
C LEU A 5 34.60 -40.91 24.12
N SER A 6 34.74 -39.92 23.25
CA SER A 6 33.74 -38.90 22.99
C SER A 6 32.72 -39.41 21.96
N LEU A 7 31.48 -39.66 22.41
CA LEU A 7 30.35 -40.05 21.56
C LEU A 7 29.71 -38.80 20.96
N GLY A 8 30.02 -38.51 19.70
CA GLY A 8 29.39 -37.41 18.96
C GLY A 8 28.00 -37.82 18.44
N VAL A 9 26.95 -37.22 18.97
CA VAL A 9 25.60 -37.29 18.37
C VAL A 9 25.58 -36.33 17.20
N ALA A 10 25.65 -36.85 15.98
CA ALA A 10 25.38 -36.08 14.77
C ALA A 10 23.88 -35.90 14.60
N LEU A 11 23.39 -34.66 14.73
CA LEU A 11 22.06 -34.25 14.26
C LEU A 11 22.10 -34.23 12.73
N LEU A 12 21.49 -35.23 12.09
CA LEU A 12 21.28 -35.21 10.64
C LEU A 12 20.21 -34.17 10.30
N PRO A 13 20.41 -33.34 9.25
CA PRO A 13 19.36 -32.47 8.76
C PRO A 13 18.24 -33.34 8.18
N LEU A 14 16.99 -33.05 8.57
CA LEU A 14 15.80 -33.61 7.92
C LEU A 14 15.79 -33.13 6.47
N ALA A 15 16.28 -33.96 5.55
CA ALA A 15 16.07 -33.75 4.13
C ALA A 15 14.55 -33.83 3.87
N GLN A 16 13.96 -32.73 3.40
CA GLN A 16 12.57 -32.74 2.91
C GLN A 16 12.51 -33.68 1.71
N ALA A 17 11.83 -34.81 1.87
CA ALA A 17 11.59 -35.73 0.77
C ALA A 17 10.66 -35.04 -0.24
N ALA A 18 11.00 -35.12 -1.53
CA ALA A 18 10.15 -34.56 -2.58
C ALA A 18 8.77 -35.23 -2.61
N THR A 19 7.72 -34.45 -2.85
CA THR A 19 6.33 -34.91 -2.97
C THR A 19 6.22 -36.03 -4.01
N THR A 20 5.67 -37.17 -3.61
CA THR A 20 5.49 -38.33 -4.51
C THR A 20 4.35 -38.10 -5.50
N PRO A 21 4.31 -38.80 -6.65
CA PRO A 21 3.21 -38.67 -7.62
C PRO A 21 1.82 -38.95 -7.02
N ALA A 22 1.74 -39.85 -6.03
CA ALA A 22 0.50 -40.15 -5.32
C ALA A 22 0.04 -38.97 -4.44
N GLN A 23 0.97 -38.29 -3.78
CA GLN A 23 0.67 -37.08 -3.01
C GLN A 23 0.29 -35.93 -3.93
N GLU A 24 0.98 -35.75 -5.06
CA GLU A 24 0.64 -34.69 -6.02
C GLU A 24 -0.78 -34.88 -6.58
N HIS A 25 -1.16 -36.12 -6.90
CA HIS A 25 -2.52 -36.41 -7.34
C HIS A 25 -3.58 -36.05 -6.28
N LEU A 26 -3.30 -36.30 -5.00
CA LEU A 26 -4.20 -35.92 -3.92
C LEU A 26 -4.25 -34.41 -3.68
N LEU A 27 -3.12 -33.72 -3.81
CA LEU A 27 -3.07 -32.25 -3.76
C LEU A 27 -3.87 -31.65 -4.90
N GLU A 28 -3.84 -32.24 -6.09
CA GLU A 28 -4.67 -31.81 -7.21
C GLU A 28 -6.16 -32.05 -6.95
N GLN A 29 -6.53 -33.17 -6.32
CA GLN A 29 -7.90 -33.40 -5.86
C GLN A 29 -8.34 -32.36 -4.83
N VAL A 30 -7.44 -31.92 -3.94
CA VAL A 30 -7.72 -30.78 -3.05
C VAL A 30 -7.99 -29.52 -3.88
N ARG A 31 -7.07 -29.12 -4.77
CA ARG A 31 -7.24 -27.90 -5.62
C ARG A 31 -8.54 -27.92 -6.42
N LEU A 32 -8.89 -29.07 -7.02
CA LEU A 32 -10.14 -29.24 -7.75
C LEU A 32 -11.36 -29.13 -6.82
N GLY A 33 -11.29 -29.72 -5.62
CA GLY A 33 -12.33 -29.62 -4.61
C GLY A 33 -12.54 -28.17 -4.14
N GLU A 34 -11.46 -27.42 -3.94
CA GLU A 34 -11.48 -25.99 -3.60
C GLU A 34 -12.16 -25.16 -4.69
N ALA A 35 -11.75 -25.35 -5.95
CA ALA A 35 -12.32 -24.61 -7.09
C ALA A 35 -13.79 -24.94 -7.36
N SER A 36 -14.24 -26.14 -7.00
CA SER A 36 -15.62 -26.62 -7.21
C SER A 36 -16.51 -26.55 -5.96
N ASN A 37 -16.03 -25.99 -4.84
CA ASN A 37 -16.71 -25.98 -3.54
C ASN A 37 -17.14 -27.39 -3.05
N ARG A 38 -16.40 -28.43 -3.43
CA ARG A 38 -16.60 -29.82 -3.01
C ARG A 38 -15.77 -30.11 -1.76
N GLU A 39 -16.22 -29.60 -0.62
CA GLU A 39 -15.53 -29.76 0.68
C GLU A 39 -15.40 -31.22 1.14
N ASP A 40 -16.25 -32.12 0.62
CA ASP A 40 -16.14 -33.57 0.81
C ASP A 40 -14.88 -34.14 0.14
N LEU A 41 -14.61 -33.74 -1.10
CA LEU A 41 -13.42 -34.13 -1.86
C LEU A 41 -12.15 -33.60 -1.20
N VAL A 42 -12.18 -32.33 -0.77
CA VAL A 42 -11.05 -31.71 -0.05
C VAL A 42 -10.75 -32.50 1.23
N ARG A 43 -11.75 -32.75 2.08
CA ARG A 43 -11.58 -33.45 3.35
C ARG A 43 -11.01 -34.85 3.16
N GLN A 44 -11.53 -35.62 2.21
CA GLN A 44 -11.06 -36.98 1.93
C GLN A 44 -9.62 -36.99 1.41
N SER A 45 -9.28 -36.04 0.54
CA SER A 45 -7.95 -35.94 -0.05
C SER A 45 -6.90 -35.52 1.00
N LEU A 46 -7.24 -34.55 1.85
CA LEU A 46 -6.39 -34.13 2.98
C LEU A 46 -6.16 -35.27 4.00
N TYR A 47 -7.19 -36.08 4.27
CA TYR A 47 -7.06 -37.24 5.16
C TYR A 47 -6.08 -38.27 4.59
N ARG A 48 -6.19 -38.58 3.29
CA ARG A 48 -5.28 -39.51 2.62
C ARG A 48 -3.84 -38.98 2.57
N LEU A 49 -3.67 -37.68 2.33
CA LEU A 49 -2.36 -37.03 2.40
C LEU A 49 -1.74 -37.13 3.79
N GLU A 50 -2.53 -36.90 4.84
CA GLU A 50 -2.07 -36.99 6.24
C GLU A 50 -1.63 -38.41 6.62
N LEU A 51 -2.27 -39.45 6.07
CA LEU A 51 -1.84 -40.83 6.25
C LEU A 51 -0.52 -41.18 5.53
N ILE A 52 -0.19 -40.47 4.44
CA ILE A 52 1.02 -40.73 3.66
C ILE A 52 2.21 -39.98 4.26
N ASP A 53 2.06 -38.67 4.45
CA ASP A 53 3.09 -37.81 5.04
C ASP A 53 2.43 -36.66 5.80
N PRO A 54 2.27 -36.78 7.13
CA PRO A 54 1.64 -35.75 7.92
C PRO A 54 2.45 -34.46 7.98
N ASN A 55 3.75 -34.48 7.67
CA ASN A 55 4.64 -33.32 7.76
C ASN A 55 4.91 -32.64 6.42
N ASN A 56 4.24 -33.07 5.34
CA ASN A 56 4.35 -32.45 4.04
C ASN A 56 3.90 -30.96 4.11
N PRO A 57 4.76 -29.98 3.76
CA PRO A 57 4.40 -28.56 3.73
C PRO A 57 3.14 -28.26 2.90
N ASP A 58 2.95 -28.93 1.77
CA ASP A 58 1.78 -28.76 0.89
C ASP A 58 0.49 -29.19 1.58
N LEU A 59 0.52 -30.30 2.32
CA LEU A 59 -0.62 -30.78 3.11
C LEU A 59 -0.99 -29.77 4.19
N ILE A 60 0.01 -29.28 4.94
CA ILE A 60 -0.21 -28.35 6.04
C ILE A 60 -0.81 -27.05 5.50
N ALA A 61 -0.27 -26.51 4.40
CA ALA A 61 -0.82 -25.34 3.74
C ALA A 61 -2.25 -25.57 3.22
N ALA A 62 -2.51 -26.71 2.58
CA ALA A 62 -3.85 -27.05 2.09
C ALA A 62 -4.87 -27.23 3.24
N ARG A 63 -4.46 -27.81 4.37
CA ARG A 63 -5.29 -27.91 5.58
C ARG A 63 -5.57 -26.54 6.20
N MET A 64 -4.58 -25.65 6.22
CA MET A 64 -4.76 -24.27 6.65
C MET A 64 -5.84 -23.55 5.84
N ARG A 65 -5.79 -23.66 4.50
CA ARG A 65 -6.81 -23.10 3.59
C ARG A 65 -8.20 -23.68 3.84
N TYR A 66 -8.27 -25.00 4.03
CA TYR A 66 -9.51 -25.68 4.38
C TYR A 66 -10.12 -25.10 5.67
N LEU A 67 -9.33 -24.97 6.73
CA LEU A 67 -9.80 -24.42 8.01
C LEU A 67 -10.28 -22.97 7.88
N LEU A 68 -9.59 -22.15 7.09
CA LEU A 68 -10.04 -20.78 6.78
C LEU A 68 -11.41 -20.75 6.11
N ARG A 69 -11.65 -21.61 5.11
CA ARG A 69 -12.97 -21.70 4.44
C ARG A 69 -14.08 -22.19 5.38
N GLN A 70 -13.74 -23.02 6.35
CA GLN A 70 -14.67 -23.45 7.40
C GLN A 70 -14.89 -22.38 8.49
N GLY A 71 -14.18 -21.25 8.44
CA GLY A 71 -14.24 -20.19 9.44
C GLY A 71 -13.44 -20.48 10.72
N ASP A 72 -12.65 -21.56 10.75
CA ASP A 72 -11.80 -21.92 11.89
C ASP A 72 -10.42 -21.25 11.78
N ALA A 73 -10.39 -19.95 12.09
CA ALA A 73 -9.15 -19.17 12.08
C ALA A 73 -8.12 -19.67 13.11
N ALA A 74 -8.58 -20.20 14.26
CA ALA A 74 -7.70 -20.70 15.31
C ALA A 74 -7.01 -22.00 14.89
N GLY A 75 -7.75 -22.91 14.23
CA GLY A 75 -7.19 -24.09 13.60
C GLY A 75 -6.19 -23.73 12.50
N ALA A 76 -6.55 -22.81 11.62
CA ALA A 76 -5.67 -22.33 10.56
C ALA A 76 -4.36 -21.74 11.12
N GLN A 77 -4.42 -20.95 12.20
CA GLN A 77 -3.24 -20.41 12.86
C GLN A 77 -2.32 -21.50 13.41
N LYS A 78 -2.86 -22.59 13.97
CA LYS A 78 -2.04 -23.73 14.43
C LYS A 78 -1.29 -24.41 13.29
N GLU A 79 -1.94 -24.58 12.14
CA GLU A 79 -1.27 -25.13 10.95
C GLU A 79 -0.18 -24.18 10.44
N LEU A 80 -0.41 -22.86 10.48
CA LEU A 80 0.61 -21.88 10.11
C LEU A 80 1.85 -21.92 11.02
N GLU A 81 1.64 -22.04 12.34
CA GLU A 81 2.73 -22.19 13.31
C GLU A 81 3.50 -23.49 13.10
N ARG A 82 2.78 -24.58 12.78
CA ARG A 82 3.38 -25.86 12.44
C ARG A 82 4.23 -25.76 11.18
N LEU A 83 3.71 -25.13 10.13
CA LEU A 83 4.43 -24.89 8.87
C LEU A 83 5.67 -24.02 9.09
N THR A 84 5.57 -22.99 9.94
CA THR A 84 6.70 -22.12 10.31
C THR A 84 7.85 -22.90 10.94
N LYS A 85 7.55 -23.91 11.78
CA LYS A 85 8.56 -24.74 12.44
C LYS A 85 9.17 -25.78 11.50
N LEU A 86 8.37 -26.36 10.61
CA LEU A 86 8.78 -27.46 9.74
C LEU A 86 9.50 -26.99 8.47
N ALA A 87 9.10 -25.84 7.92
CA ALA A 87 9.57 -25.36 6.62
C ALA A 87 9.68 -23.82 6.61
N PRO A 88 10.60 -23.24 7.40
CA PRO A 88 10.68 -21.78 7.64
C PRO A 88 10.99 -20.94 6.38
N ASP A 89 11.61 -21.55 5.36
CA ASP A 89 12.00 -20.88 4.11
C ASP A 89 11.16 -21.33 2.91
N SER A 90 10.05 -22.05 3.14
CA SER A 90 9.26 -22.66 2.08
C SER A 90 8.33 -21.67 1.37
N PRO A 91 8.09 -21.85 0.06
CA PRO A 91 7.11 -21.03 -0.65
C PRO A 91 5.69 -21.22 -0.11
N GLU A 92 5.34 -22.41 0.38
CA GLU A 92 4.04 -22.71 1.01
C GLU A 92 3.82 -21.87 2.28
N LEU A 93 4.88 -21.68 3.08
CA LEU A 93 4.79 -20.83 4.27
C LEU A 93 4.55 -19.37 3.89
N LYS A 94 5.25 -18.87 2.87
CA LYS A 94 5.04 -17.50 2.37
C LYS A 94 3.60 -17.30 1.90
N ALA A 95 3.09 -18.22 1.09
CA ALA A 95 1.71 -18.19 0.60
C ALA A 95 0.68 -18.27 1.75
N SER A 96 0.86 -19.21 2.68
CA SER A 96 -0.01 -19.43 3.84
C SER A 96 -0.09 -18.20 4.75
N ARG A 97 1.04 -17.55 5.02
CA ARG A 97 1.07 -16.27 5.75
C ARG A 97 0.23 -15.22 5.03
N ASN A 98 0.40 -15.06 3.72
CA ASN A 98 -0.34 -14.07 2.95
C ASN A 98 -1.85 -14.32 3.01
N GLU A 99 -2.27 -15.58 2.93
CA GLU A 99 -3.67 -15.96 2.99
C GLU A 99 -4.30 -15.75 4.38
N MET A 100 -3.57 -16.03 5.46
CA MET A 100 -4.01 -15.75 6.83
C MET A 100 -4.26 -14.27 7.10
N LYS A 101 -3.40 -13.38 6.58
CA LYS A 101 -3.54 -11.93 6.74
C LYS A 101 -4.83 -11.42 6.08
N SER A 102 -5.16 -11.96 4.90
CA SER A 102 -6.30 -11.52 4.10
C SER A 102 -7.63 -12.10 4.58
N ASN A 103 -7.65 -13.31 5.12
CA ASN A 103 -8.90 -14.04 5.39
C ASN A 103 -9.34 -14.08 6.86
N THR A 104 -8.48 -13.69 7.81
CA THR A 104 -8.84 -13.75 9.24
C THR A 104 -9.37 -12.42 9.77
N GLY A 105 -10.18 -12.50 10.84
CA GLY A 105 -10.56 -11.30 11.62
C GLY A 105 -9.35 -10.64 12.26
N GLU A 106 -8.37 -11.43 12.70
CA GLU A 106 -7.13 -10.96 13.31
C GLU A 106 -6.25 -10.18 12.32
N GLY A 107 -6.04 -10.69 11.09
CA GLY A 107 -5.31 -9.97 10.05
C GLY A 107 -5.96 -8.63 9.70
N ARG A 108 -7.29 -8.61 9.60
CA ARG A 108 -8.06 -7.36 9.42
C ARG A 108 -7.90 -6.40 10.60
N GLN A 109 -7.96 -6.90 11.84
CA GLN A 109 -7.74 -6.08 13.04
C GLN A 109 -6.32 -5.51 13.09
N ALA A 110 -5.30 -6.30 12.76
CA ALA A 110 -3.92 -5.87 12.70
C ALA A 110 -3.71 -4.76 11.65
N LEU A 111 -4.32 -4.89 10.47
CA LEU A 111 -4.30 -3.85 9.44
C LEU A 111 -4.96 -2.56 9.92
N GLN A 112 -6.13 -2.66 10.57
CA GLN A 112 -6.79 -1.48 11.15
C GLN A 112 -5.95 -0.82 12.23
N GLN A 113 -5.27 -1.59 13.08
CA GLN A 113 -4.34 -1.06 14.06
C GLN A 113 -3.18 -0.31 13.39
N ALA A 114 -2.59 -0.86 12.31
CA ALA A 114 -1.54 -0.19 11.54
C ALA A 114 -2.01 1.14 10.95
N ARG A 115 -3.22 1.18 10.38
CA ARG A 115 -3.86 2.40 9.85
C ARG A 115 -4.07 3.45 10.94
N LEU A 116 -4.57 3.04 12.10
CA LEU A 116 -4.77 3.94 13.25
C LEU A 116 -3.47 4.57 13.73
N LEU A 117 -2.37 3.81 13.78
CA LEU A 117 -1.04 4.35 14.11
C LEU A 117 -0.62 5.43 13.09
N GLY A 118 -0.83 5.18 11.79
CA GLY A 118 -0.49 6.13 10.73
C GLY A 118 -1.27 7.44 10.81
N VAL A 119 -2.57 7.35 11.11
CA VAL A 119 -3.45 8.51 11.33
C VAL A 119 -3.06 9.27 12.60
N ALA A 120 -2.67 8.57 13.67
CA ALA A 120 -2.18 9.16 14.91
C ALA A 120 -0.78 9.81 14.77
N GLY A 121 -0.16 9.77 13.58
CA GLY A 121 1.16 10.33 13.33
C GLY A 121 2.32 9.47 13.80
N LYS A 122 2.06 8.26 14.32
CA LYS A 122 3.07 7.28 14.72
C LYS A 122 3.57 6.51 13.51
N VAL A 123 4.24 7.21 12.60
CA VAL A 123 4.58 6.71 11.26
C VAL A 123 5.51 5.48 11.33
N ASP A 124 6.56 5.51 12.16
CA ASP A 124 7.47 4.37 12.32
C ASP A 124 6.75 3.12 12.87
N GLU A 125 5.90 3.29 13.89
CA GLU A 125 5.11 2.18 14.46
C GLU A 125 4.13 1.61 13.43
N ALA A 126 3.50 2.47 12.62
CA ALA A 126 2.59 2.06 11.56
C ALA A 126 3.32 1.20 10.51
N ILE A 127 4.46 1.69 10.00
CA ILE A 127 5.28 0.96 9.02
C ILE A 127 5.73 -0.39 9.58
N ALA A 128 6.23 -0.43 10.82
CA ALA A 128 6.60 -1.68 11.46
C ALA A 128 5.41 -2.65 11.61
N ALA A 129 4.20 -2.14 11.87
CA ALA A 129 2.99 -2.96 11.91
C ALA A 129 2.61 -3.51 10.53
N TYR A 130 2.73 -2.73 9.45
CA TYR A 130 2.56 -3.23 8.08
C TYR A 130 3.63 -4.27 7.74
N GLU A 131 4.91 -4.01 7.99
CA GLU A 131 6.00 -4.95 7.67
C GLU A 131 5.87 -6.25 8.48
N LYS A 132 5.47 -6.18 9.76
CA LYS A 132 5.17 -7.36 10.57
C LYS A 132 3.96 -8.11 10.02
N LEU A 133 2.89 -7.39 9.66
CA LEU A 133 1.70 -8.00 9.11
C LEU A 133 2.02 -8.69 7.80
N TYR A 134 2.70 -8.04 6.85
CA TYR A 134 2.92 -8.54 5.50
C TYR A 134 4.24 -9.31 5.30
N GLY A 135 5.14 -9.33 6.28
CA GLY A 135 6.48 -9.93 6.10
C GLY A 135 7.36 -9.13 5.15
N GLY A 136 7.18 -7.81 5.13
CA GLY A 136 7.78 -6.88 4.18
C GLY A 136 6.74 -5.96 3.53
N VAL A 137 7.00 -5.58 2.27
CA VAL A 137 6.09 -4.74 1.48
C VAL A 137 4.82 -5.54 1.13
N PRO A 138 3.62 -4.96 1.29
CA PRO A 138 2.37 -5.62 0.88
C PRO A 138 2.34 -5.88 -0.64
N ASP A 139 1.87 -7.07 -1.04
CA ASP A 139 1.67 -7.43 -2.46
C ASP A 139 0.38 -6.83 -3.05
N ASP A 140 -0.63 -6.57 -2.21
CA ASP A 140 -1.87 -5.91 -2.61
C ASP A 140 -1.60 -4.43 -2.93
N VAL A 141 -2.05 -3.97 -4.11
CA VAL A 141 -1.74 -2.63 -4.61
C VAL A 141 -2.31 -1.52 -3.73
N ASP A 142 -3.53 -1.66 -3.24
CA ASP A 142 -4.17 -0.63 -2.41
C ASP A 142 -3.47 -0.53 -1.04
N VAL A 143 -3.10 -1.67 -0.46
CA VAL A 143 -2.33 -1.71 0.78
C VAL A 143 -0.89 -1.21 0.56
N ALA A 144 -0.28 -1.51 -0.59
CA ALA A 144 1.05 -1.00 -0.94
C ALA A 144 1.06 0.52 -1.08
N ILE A 145 0.00 1.13 -1.63
CA ILE A 145 -0.18 2.58 -1.69
C ILE A 145 -0.20 3.17 -0.28
N GLU A 146 -0.98 2.59 0.65
CA GLU A 146 -1.01 3.02 2.05
C GLU A 146 0.37 2.95 2.71
N TYR A 147 1.05 1.81 2.55
CA TYR A 147 2.38 1.58 3.09
C TYR A 147 3.41 2.58 2.55
N TRP A 148 3.51 2.76 1.23
CA TRP A 148 4.48 3.68 0.64
C TRP A 148 4.15 5.15 0.92
N THR A 149 2.87 5.49 1.11
CA THR A 149 2.45 6.82 1.58
C THR A 149 2.96 7.08 3.00
N LEU A 150 2.97 6.08 3.88
CA LEU A 150 3.58 6.20 5.20
C LEU A 150 5.11 6.31 5.10
N VAL A 151 5.77 5.46 4.30
CA VAL A 151 7.23 5.51 4.12
C VAL A 151 7.69 6.86 3.57
N ALA A 152 6.93 7.45 2.64
CA ALA A 152 7.21 8.77 2.08
C ALA A 152 7.15 9.92 3.11
N ARG A 153 6.55 9.69 4.29
CA ARG A 153 6.53 10.66 5.40
C ARG A 153 7.79 10.59 6.28
N LEU A 154 8.57 9.51 6.20
CA LEU A 154 9.82 9.37 6.94
C LEU A 154 10.96 10.11 6.23
N PRO A 155 11.63 11.11 6.84
CA PRO A 155 12.70 11.86 6.17
C PRO A 155 13.81 10.97 5.57
N ALA A 156 14.22 9.93 6.30
CA ALA A 156 15.28 9.02 5.88
C ALA A 156 14.89 8.10 4.71
N ARG A 157 13.60 7.80 4.54
CA ARG A 157 13.07 6.91 3.49
C ARG A 157 12.15 7.64 2.52
N HIS A 158 12.13 8.97 2.57
CA HIS A 158 11.20 9.80 1.83
C HIS A 158 11.32 9.56 0.32
N SER A 159 12.54 9.66 -0.22
CA SER A 159 12.80 9.46 -1.65
C SER A 159 12.44 8.05 -2.13
N GLU A 160 12.63 7.04 -1.29
CA GLU A 160 12.23 5.66 -1.57
C GLU A 160 10.70 5.58 -1.69
N GLY A 161 9.97 6.06 -0.68
CA GLY A 161 8.51 6.05 -0.68
C GLY A 161 7.91 6.77 -1.88
N VAL A 162 8.40 7.99 -2.18
CA VAL A 162 7.96 8.74 -3.36
C VAL A 162 8.25 7.98 -4.67
N SER A 163 9.44 7.41 -4.80
CA SER A 163 9.81 6.64 -6.01
C SER A 163 8.87 5.45 -6.22
N GLN A 164 8.52 4.74 -5.16
CA GLN A 164 7.64 3.58 -5.23
C GLN A 164 6.19 3.96 -5.54
N LEU A 165 5.66 5.04 -4.96
CA LEU A 165 4.35 5.58 -5.33
C LEU A 165 4.28 5.96 -6.82
N LYS A 166 5.35 6.56 -7.36
CA LYS A 166 5.42 6.88 -8.80
C LYS A 166 5.43 5.64 -9.68
N LYS A 167 6.15 4.59 -9.28
CA LYS A 167 6.14 3.28 -9.97
C LYS A 167 4.74 2.65 -9.94
N LEU A 168 4.06 2.69 -8.80
CA LEU A 168 2.69 2.20 -8.66
C LEU A 168 1.74 2.95 -9.61
N ASN A 169 1.86 4.27 -9.74
CA ASN A 169 1.03 5.05 -10.66
C ASN A 169 1.29 4.69 -12.13
N ALA A 170 2.54 4.36 -12.48
CA ALA A 170 2.88 3.91 -13.83
C ALA A 170 2.28 2.53 -14.16
N SER A 171 2.16 1.62 -13.17
CA SER A 171 1.54 0.30 -13.36
C SER A 171 0.01 0.29 -13.27
N ALA A 172 -0.57 1.23 -12.52
CA ALA A 172 -2.01 1.33 -12.27
C ALA A 172 -2.47 2.80 -12.37
N PRO A 173 -2.49 3.38 -13.57
CA PRO A 173 -2.82 4.80 -13.76
C PRO A 173 -4.28 5.08 -13.41
N GLY A 174 -4.54 6.32 -12.95
CA GLY A 174 -5.90 6.78 -12.67
C GLY A 174 -6.46 6.41 -11.28
N ASN A 175 -5.68 5.78 -10.40
CA ASN A 175 -6.07 5.58 -9.01
C ASN A 175 -6.13 6.95 -8.29
N VAL A 176 -7.34 7.41 -7.96
CA VAL A 176 -7.60 8.75 -7.37
C VAL A 176 -6.91 8.91 -6.02
N SER A 177 -6.86 7.87 -5.18
CA SER A 177 -6.21 7.92 -3.86
C SER A 177 -4.70 8.08 -3.99
N LEU A 178 -4.10 7.33 -4.91
CA LEU A 178 -2.67 7.43 -5.22
C LEU A 178 -2.31 8.80 -5.79
N LEU A 179 -3.07 9.29 -6.77
CA LEU A 179 -2.85 10.60 -7.37
C LEU A 179 -3.01 11.75 -6.36
N THR A 180 -3.97 11.63 -5.44
CA THR A 180 -4.13 12.57 -4.33
C THR A 180 -2.88 12.60 -3.44
N SER A 181 -2.36 11.42 -3.09
CA SER A 181 -1.18 11.28 -2.23
C SER A 181 0.07 11.82 -2.92
N LEU A 182 0.28 11.48 -4.19
CA LEU A 182 1.38 11.99 -5.01
C LEU A 182 1.31 13.52 -5.17
N ALA A 183 0.13 14.09 -5.46
CA ALA A 183 -0.02 15.53 -5.59
C ALA A 183 0.37 16.27 -4.30
N LYS A 184 -0.19 15.84 -3.15
CA LYS A 184 0.14 16.42 -1.83
C LYS A 184 1.63 16.33 -1.54
N GLN A 185 2.23 15.18 -1.83
CA GLN A 185 3.66 14.97 -1.65
C GLN A 185 4.49 15.93 -2.50
N MET A 186 4.15 16.10 -3.79
CA MET A 186 4.89 17.00 -4.66
C MET A 186 4.77 18.46 -4.23
N PHE A 187 3.62 18.89 -3.69
CA PHE A 187 3.51 20.23 -3.10
C PHE A 187 4.36 20.37 -1.83
N ALA A 188 4.34 19.37 -0.93
CA ALA A 188 5.18 19.35 0.26
C ALA A 188 6.69 19.38 -0.07
N ASP A 189 7.09 18.74 -1.16
CA ASP A 189 8.48 18.66 -1.64
C ASP A 189 8.91 19.92 -2.43
N ASN A 190 8.07 20.96 -2.48
CA ASN A 190 8.28 22.17 -3.27
C ASN A 190 8.47 21.86 -4.78
N LYS A 191 7.71 20.90 -5.30
CA LYS A 191 7.65 20.48 -6.71
C LYS A 191 6.25 20.73 -7.30
N PRO A 192 5.77 21.98 -7.33
CA PRO A 192 4.39 22.29 -7.70
C PRO A 192 4.03 21.86 -9.13
N GLN A 193 4.99 21.89 -10.07
CA GLN A 193 4.75 21.46 -11.44
C GLN A 193 4.35 19.97 -11.52
N GLU A 194 5.03 19.12 -10.76
CA GLU A 194 4.68 17.69 -10.67
C GLU A 194 3.35 17.50 -9.93
N GLY A 195 3.10 18.27 -8.86
CA GLY A 195 1.84 18.24 -8.12
C GLY A 195 0.64 18.55 -9.01
N PHE A 196 0.70 19.63 -9.79
CA PHE A 196 -0.34 19.98 -10.75
C PHE A 196 -0.48 18.96 -11.88
N ALA A 197 0.61 18.31 -12.32
CA ALA A 197 0.52 17.25 -13.31
C ALA A 197 -0.29 16.05 -12.80
N TYR A 198 -0.12 15.64 -11.53
CA TYR A 198 -0.94 14.59 -10.92
C TYR A 198 -2.40 15.01 -10.75
N LEU A 199 -2.68 16.28 -10.38
CA LEU A 199 -4.05 16.79 -10.34
C LEU A 199 -4.69 16.81 -11.74
N ALA A 200 -3.94 17.18 -12.78
CA ALA A 200 -4.41 17.14 -14.17
C ALA A 200 -4.73 15.71 -14.63
N GLU A 201 -3.89 14.74 -14.27
CA GLU A 201 -4.14 13.32 -14.52
C GLU A 201 -5.40 12.85 -13.80
N MET A 202 -5.53 13.18 -12.51
CA MET A 202 -6.70 12.84 -11.69
C MET A 202 -8.00 13.41 -12.27
N ALA A 203 -7.93 14.63 -12.81
CA ALA A 203 -9.06 15.31 -13.44
C ALA A 203 -9.55 14.67 -14.76
N ARG A 204 -8.80 13.73 -15.35
CA ARG A 204 -9.26 12.97 -16.52
C ARG A 204 -10.41 12.02 -16.18
N SER A 205 -10.51 11.59 -14.93
CA SER A 205 -11.59 10.73 -14.44
C SER A 205 -12.77 11.53 -13.87
N ALA A 206 -14.00 11.03 -14.02
CA ALA A 206 -15.17 11.68 -13.44
C ALA A 206 -15.12 11.71 -11.90
N SER A 207 -14.65 10.62 -11.28
CA SER A 207 -14.50 10.50 -9.82
C SER A 207 -13.40 11.40 -9.24
N GLY A 208 -12.31 11.63 -9.99
CA GLY A 208 -11.20 12.46 -9.55
C GLY A 208 -11.33 13.95 -9.88
N ARG A 209 -12.16 14.33 -10.86
CA ARG A 209 -12.25 15.72 -11.35
C ARG A 209 -12.65 16.74 -10.28
N GLY A 210 -13.65 16.44 -9.46
CA GLY A 210 -14.08 17.34 -8.40
C GLY A 210 -12.97 17.56 -7.37
N ILE A 211 -12.40 16.45 -6.87
CA ILE A 211 -11.30 16.45 -5.90
C ILE A 211 -10.09 17.21 -6.44
N ALA A 212 -9.75 16.99 -7.71
CA ALA A 212 -8.63 17.66 -8.37
C ALA A 212 -8.87 19.17 -8.48
N ALA A 213 -10.10 19.60 -8.82
CA ALA A 213 -10.45 21.01 -8.89
C ALA A 213 -10.32 21.69 -7.53
N ASP A 214 -10.84 21.06 -6.47
CA ASP A 214 -10.76 21.59 -5.11
C ASP A 214 -9.31 21.74 -4.63
N MET A 215 -8.50 20.69 -4.82
CA MET A 215 -7.08 20.70 -4.45
C MET A 215 -6.30 21.75 -5.26
N TRP A 216 -6.46 21.77 -6.58
CA TRP A 216 -5.74 22.71 -7.45
C TRP A 216 -6.09 24.15 -7.07
N PHE A 217 -7.38 24.45 -6.88
CA PHE A 217 -7.81 25.79 -6.51
C PHE A 217 -7.31 26.20 -5.12
N SER A 218 -7.27 25.27 -4.16
CA SER A 218 -6.70 25.52 -2.84
C SER A 218 -5.23 25.94 -2.92
N GLU A 219 -4.41 25.22 -3.70
CA GLU A 219 -3.01 25.56 -3.91
C GLU A 219 -2.85 26.94 -4.55
N VAL A 220 -3.60 27.23 -5.61
CA VAL A 220 -3.55 28.52 -6.30
C VAL A 220 -4.02 29.67 -5.41
N LYS A 221 -5.05 29.44 -4.58
CA LYS A 221 -5.55 30.43 -3.62
C LYS A 221 -4.54 30.76 -2.52
N SER A 222 -3.66 29.82 -2.17
CA SER A 222 -2.61 30.04 -1.17
C SER A 222 -1.45 30.89 -1.70
N MET A 223 -1.32 31.05 -3.02
CA MET A 223 -0.26 31.84 -3.63
C MET A 223 -0.42 33.34 -3.30
N PRO A 224 0.68 34.06 -3.00
CA PRO A 224 0.64 35.51 -2.90
C PRO A 224 0.18 36.15 -4.21
N VAL A 225 -0.64 37.19 -4.11
CA VAL A 225 -1.15 37.93 -5.28
C VAL A 225 0.00 38.47 -6.10
N SER A 226 0.11 37.96 -7.32
CA SER A 226 1.23 38.20 -8.24
C SER A 226 0.82 37.87 -9.68
N LYS A 227 1.68 38.18 -10.65
CA LYS A 227 1.48 37.71 -12.03
C LYS A 227 1.41 36.18 -12.12
N ALA A 228 2.16 35.48 -11.27
CA ALA A 228 2.20 34.02 -11.22
C ALA A 228 0.87 33.43 -10.71
N SER A 229 0.26 34.01 -9.68
CA SER A 229 -1.04 33.54 -9.17
C SER A 229 -2.17 33.79 -10.18
N VAL A 230 -2.15 34.92 -10.89
CA VAL A 230 -3.07 35.20 -12.00
C VAL A 230 -2.91 34.17 -13.13
N GLN A 231 -1.68 33.86 -13.54
CA GLN A 231 -1.43 32.84 -14.57
C GLN A 231 -1.90 31.45 -14.09
N ALA A 232 -1.68 31.11 -12.82
CA ALA A 232 -2.14 29.84 -12.26
C ALA A 232 -3.67 29.73 -12.22
N LEU A 233 -4.39 30.82 -11.93
CA LEU A 233 -5.86 30.88 -12.01
C LEU A 233 -6.37 30.73 -13.45
N GLN A 234 -5.68 31.34 -14.43
CA GLN A 234 -6.02 31.17 -15.84
C GLN A 234 -5.83 29.72 -16.29
N GLN A 235 -4.72 29.08 -15.91
CA GLN A 235 -4.47 27.66 -16.20
C GLN A 235 -5.52 26.75 -15.54
N PHE A 236 -5.87 27.04 -14.29
CA PHE A 236 -6.95 26.34 -13.59
C PHE A 236 -8.27 26.41 -14.36
N LEU A 237 -8.66 27.60 -14.84
CA LEU A 237 -9.90 27.79 -15.60
C LEU A 237 -9.91 27.12 -16.99
N LEU A 238 -8.74 26.91 -17.59
CA LEU A 238 -8.60 26.09 -18.81
C LEU A 238 -8.85 24.61 -18.52
N GLN A 239 -8.32 24.11 -17.40
CA GLN A 239 -8.46 22.70 -17.00
C GLN A 239 -9.86 22.38 -16.43
N PHE A 240 -10.47 23.35 -15.74
CA PHE A 240 -11.77 23.25 -15.06
C PHE A 240 -12.69 24.40 -15.48
N PRO A 241 -13.32 24.33 -16.67
CA PRO A 241 -14.09 25.45 -17.21
C PRO A 241 -15.47 25.63 -16.55
N THR A 242 -15.96 24.64 -15.81
CA THR A 242 -17.32 24.64 -15.25
C THR A 242 -17.34 24.17 -13.80
N GLY A 243 -18.46 24.39 -13.11
CA GLY A 243 -18.66 24.06 -11.70
C GLY A 243 -18.47 25.24 -10.75
N SER A 244 -18.81 25.04 -9.48
CA SER A 244 -18.74 26.06 -8.44
C SER A 244 -17.31 26.54 -8.18
N VAL A 245 -16.33 25.61 -8.20
CA VAL A 245 -14.91 25.95 -8.03
C VAL A 245 -14.42 26.84 -9.18
N ALA A 246 -14.84 26.56 -10.41
CA ALA A 246 -14.54 27.41 -11.57
C ALA A 246 -15.16 28.81 -11.43
N ALA A 247 -16.40 28.92 -10.93
CA ALA A 247 -17.03 30.22 -10.66
C ALA A 247 -16.24 31.01 -9.61
N ASN A 248 -15.83 30.37 -8.52
CA ASN A 248 -15.01 30.99 -7.47
C ASN A 248 -13.63 31.42 -8.01
N ALA A 249 -13.02 30.62 -8.88
CA ALA A 249 -11.74 30.95 -9.49
C ALA A 249 -11.83 32.16 -10.44
N ARG A 250 -12.93 32.34 -11.17
CA ARG A 250 -13.17 33.57 -11.96
C ARG A 250 -13.24 34.81 -11.07
N VAL A 251 -14.01 34.74 -9.99
CA VAL A 251 -14.12 35.85 -9.02
C VAL A 251 -12.75 36.19 -8.43
N LEU A 252 -11.97 35.19 -8.02
CA LEU A 252 -10.62 35.42 -7.49
C LEU A 252 -9.67 35.99 -8.55
N LEU A 253 -9.78 35.55 -9.80
CA LEU A 253 -8.98 36.08 -10.91
C LEU A 253 -9.25 37.56 -11.12
N ASP A 254 -10.51 37.97 -11.20
CA ASP A 254 -10.90 39.37 -11.38
C ASP A 254 -10.40 40.24 -10.21
N GLN A 255 -10.52 39.74 -8.97
CA GLN A 255 -10.02 40.42 -7.77
C GLN A 255 -8.51 40.61 -7.81
N GLN A 256 -7.74 39.56 -8.12
CA GLN A 256 -6.28 39.66 -8.19
C GLN A 256 -5.82 40.59 -9.31
N GLN A 257 -6.49 40.56 -10.46
CA GLN A 257 -6.18 41.46 -11.57
C GLN A 257 -6.44 42.92 -11.18
N ALA A 258 -7.57 43.23 -10.55
CA ALA A 258 -7.87 44.58 -10.07
C ALA A 258 -6.83 45.06 -9.04
N GLN A 259 -6.46 44.20 -8.09
CA GLN A 259 -5.46 44.51 -7.07
C GLN A 259 -4.07 44.79 -7.67
N LEU A 260 -3.69 44.08 -8.73
CA LEU A 260 -2.40 44.31 -9.40
C LEU A 260 -2.39 45.60 -10.24
N GLN A 261 -3.56 46.14 -10.62
CA GLN A 261 -3.65 47.45 -11.28
C GLN A 261 -3.57 48.62 -10.29
N ASP A 262 -3.92 48.40 -9.02
CA ASP A 262 -3.86 49.40 -7.95
C ASP A 262 -2.41 49.89 -7.72
N PRO A 263 -2.11 51.20 -7.93
CA PRO A 263 -0.79 51.76 -7.70
C PRO A 263 -0.29 51.62 -6.26
N THR A 264 -1.19 51.66 -5.27
CA THR A 264 -0.83 51.58 -3.85
C THR A 264 -0.38 50.17 -3.45
N PHE A 265 -1.01 49.15 -4.02
CA PHE A 265 -0.62 47.77 -3.84
C PHE A 265 0.74 47.49 -4.48
N ARG A 266 0.96 47.97 -5.71
CA ARG A 266 2.26 47.84 -6.40
C ARG A 266 3.40 48.46 -5.60
N ALA A 267 3.25 49.70 -5.16
CA ALA A 267 4.26 50.39 -4.34
C ALA A 267 4.57 49.64 -3.03
N ARG A 268 3.56 49.09 -2.35
CA ARG A 268 3.74 48.28 -1.13
C ARG A 268 4.47 46.96 -1.42
N SER A 269 4.13 46.29 -2.51
CA SER A 269 4.74 45.02 -2.90
C SER A 269 6.22 45.18 -3.28
N GLU A 270 6.56 46.26 -3.98
CA GLU A 270 7.95 46.62 -4.34
C GLU A 270 8.76 46.97 -3.09
N GLY A 271 8.19 47.74 -2.16
CA GLY A 271 8.84 48.06 -0.88
C GLY A 271 9.13 46.82 -0.03
N LEU A 272 8.20 45.86 0.04
CA LEU A 272 8.40 44.58 0.74
C LEU A 272 9.47 43.69 0.08
N ALA A 273 9.57 43.71 -1.24
CA ALA A 273 10.60 42.97 -1.97
C ALA A 273 11.99 43.56 -1.71
N ALA A 274 12.13 44.90 -1.71
CA ALA A 274 13.39 45.60 -1.45
C ALA A 274 13.94 45.32 -0.04
N VAL A 275 13.06 45.24 0.97
CA VAL A 275 13.44 44.93 2.36
C VAL A 275 13.93 43.49 2.54
N LYS A 276 13.44 42.53 1.74
CA LYS A 276 13.90 41.13 1.79
C LYS A 276 15.24 40.90 1.08
N SER A 277 15.67 41.83 0.23
CA SER A 277 16.91 41.74 -0.56
C SER A 277 18.08 42.55 0.00
N GLY A 278 17.89 43.28 1.11
CA GLY A 278 18.94 44.01 1.84
C GLY A 278 19.26 43.34 3.16
#